data_AF-A0AAC9N1T2-F1
#
_entry.id   AF-A0AAC9N1T2-F1
#
_cell.length_a   1.000
_cell.length_b   1.000
_cell.length_c   1.000
_cell.angle_alpha   90.00
_cell.angle_beta   90.00
_cell.angle_gamma   90.00
#
_symmetry.space_group_name_H-M   'P 1'
#
loop_
_entity.id
_entity.type
_entity.pdbx_description
1 polymer ?
#
loop_
_entity_poly.entity_id
_entity_poly.type
_entity_poly.pdbx_seq_one_letter_code
_entity_poly.pdbx_strand_id
1 'polypeptide(L)' 'MNLAARLRVRRDNKRPRTNRALQEAINSASSPALRDELLIIAQRHDLLNR' A
#
# COMPACT_ATOMS: atom_id res chain seq x y z
N MET A 1 -18.14 17.16 -13.24
CA MET A 1 -17.12 16.49 -12.38
C MET A 1 -15.76 17.08 -12.71
N ASN A 2 -15.08 17.76 -11.77
CA ASN A 2 -13.82 18.46 -12.06
C ASN A 2 -12.63 17.47 -12.23
N LEU A 3 -11.54 17.91 -12.87
CA LEU A 3 -10.34 17.09 -13.11
C LEU A 3 -9.74 16.54 -11.80
N ALA A 4 -9.74 17.35 -10.75
CA ALA A 4 -9.22 16.98 -9.44
C ALA A 4 -9.99 15.80 -8.81
N ALA A 5 -11.31 15.75 -8.97
CA ALA A 5 -12.16 14.66 -8.52
C ALA A 5 -11.85 13.37 -9.27
N ARG A 6 -11.62 13.43 -10.58
CA ARG A 6 -11.21 12.25 -11.37
C ARG A 6 -9.85 11.70 -10.95
N LEU A 7 -8.91 12.60 -10.63
CA LEU A 7 -7.57 12.21 -10.16
C LEU A 7 -7.62 11.59 -8.76
N ARG A 8 -8.46 12.11 -7.85
CA ARG A 8 -8.72 11.49 -6.54
C ARG A 8 -9.30 10.08 -6.69
N VAL A 9 -10.37 9.91 -7.47
CA VAL A 9 -10.98 8.59 -7.72
C VAL A 9 -9.96 7.60 -8.29
N ARG A 10 -9.08 8.05 -9.20
CA ARG A 10 -8.01 7.18 -9.74
C ARG A 10 -6.94 6.82 -8.71
N ARG A 11 -6.60 7.70 -7.77
CA ARG A 11 -5.69 7.39 -6.66
C ARG A 11 -6.35 6.42 -5.68
N ASP A 12 -7.60 6.68 -5.30
CA ASP A 12 -8.34 5.86 -4.36
C ASP A 12 -8.55 4.44 -4.91
N ASN A 13 -8.81 4.29 -6.21
CA ASN A 13 -8.92 2.97 -6.84
C ASN A 13 -7.59 2.19 -6.90
N LYS A 14 -6.43 2.86 -6.79
CA LYS A 14 -5.11 2.19 -6.78
C LYS A 14 -4.72 1.70 -5.39
N ARG A 15 -5.15 2.39 -4.31
CA ARG A 15 -4.83 2.05 -2.92
C ARG A 15 -5.20 0.59 -2.52
N PRO A 16 -6.38 0.05 -2.85
CA PRO A 16 -6.74 -1.33 -2.51
C PRO A 16 -5.82 -2.36 -3.16
N ARG A 17 -5.38 -2.09 -4.40
CA ARG A 17 -4.48 -2.98 -5.15
C ARG A 17 -3.07 -2.97 -4.56
N THR A 18 -2.55 -1.79 -4.20
CA THR A 18 -1.23 -1.67 -3.56
C THR A 18 -1.22 -2.31 -2.18
N ASN A 19 -2.29 -2.19 -1.41
CA ASN A 19 -2.38 -2.79 -0.08
C ASN A 19 -2.41 -4.32 -0.14
N ARG A 20 -3.10 -4.89 -1.13
CA ARG A 20 -3.13 -6.35 -1.32
C ARG A 20 -1.76 -6.90 -1.74
N ALA A 21 -1.10 -6.27 -2.72
CA ALA A 21 0.23 -6.68 -3.16
C ALA A 21 1.27 -6.56 -2.04
N LEU A 22 1.18 -5.50 -1.22
CA LEU A 22 2.02 -5.32 -0.04
C LEU A 22 1.77 -6.42 1.00
N GLN A 23 0.52 -6.75 1.29
CA GLN A 23 0.19 -7.81 2.24
C GLN A 23 0.71 -9.17 1.76
N GLU A 24 0.59 -9.46 0.46
CA GLU A 24 1.16 -10.66 -0.14
C GLU A 24 2.69 -10.69 0.01
N ALA A 25 3.38 -9.57 -0.23
CA ALA A 25 4.83 -9.45 -0.05
C ALA A 25 5.27 -9.64 1.42
N ILE A 26 4.52 -9.07 2.37
CA ILE A 26 4.75 -9.25 3.81
C ILE A 26 4.58 -10.72 4.21
N ASN A 27 3.54 -11.37 3.69
CA ASN A 27 3.24 -12.78 3.98
C ASN A 27 4.24 -13.73 3.30
N SER A 28 4.78 -13.36 2.14
CA SER A 28 5.78 -14.14 1.40
C SER A 28 7.23 -13.83 1.81
N ALA A 29 7.44 -12.90 2.74
CA ALA A 29 8.78 -12.52 3.16
C ALA A 29 9.48 -13.72 3.82
N SER A 30 10.63 -14.10 3.26
CA SER A 30 11.39 -15.28 3.69
C SER A 30 12.20 -15.08 4.97
N SER A 31 12.37 -13.82 5.41
CA SER A 31 13.09 -13.48 6.63
C SER A 31 12.31 -12.47 7.49
N PRO A 32 12.43 -12.55 8.83
CA PRO A 32 11.81 -11.57 9.73
C PRO A 32 12.28 -10.12 9.46
N ALA A 33 13.57 -9.93 9.17
CA ALA A 33 14.13 -8.61 8.87
C ALA A 33 13.50 -7.98 7.60
N LEU A 34 13.30 -8.77 6.54
CA LEU A 34 12.63 -8.29 5.33
C LEU A 34 11.17 -7.91 5.60
N ARG A 35 10.49 -8.68 6.46
CA ARG A 35 9.12 -8.37 6.87
C ARG A 35 9.04 -7.02 7.59
N ASP A 36 9.98 -6.74 8.49
CA ASP A 36 10.03 -5.49 9.24
C ASP A 36 10.32 -4.29 8.34
N GLU A 37 11.26 -4.43 7.39
CA GLU A 37 11.52 -3.42 6.35
C GLU A 37 10.26 -3.11 5.54
N LEU A 38 9.53 -4.14 5.10
CA LEU A 38 8.28 -3.97 4.36
C LEU A 38 7.19 -3.28 5.19
N LEU A 39 7.11 -3.57 6.49
CA LEU A 39 6.18 -2.90 7.41
C LEU A 39 6.53 -1.42 7.60
N ILE A 40 7.82 -1.09 7.75
CA ILE A 40 8.29 0.29 7.87
C ILE A 40 7.99 1.08 6.59
N ILE A 41 8.27 0.49 5.42
CA ILE A 41 7.96 1.08 4.11
C ILE A 41 6.45 1.30 3.99
N ALA A 42 5.65 0.31 4.37
CA ALA A 42 4.20 0.40 4.35
C ALA A 42 3.66 1.54 5.22
N GLN A 43 4.22 1.71 6.42
CA GLN A 43 3.83 2.76 7.35
C GLN A 43 4.24 4.15 6.84
N ARG A 44 5.44 4.30 6.25
CA ARG A 44 5.90 5.56 5.63
C ARG A 44 5.01 6.01 4.47
N HIS A 45 4.47 5.06 3.71
CA HIS A 45 3.60 5.34 2.58
C HIS A 45 2.11 5.40 2.95
N ASP A 46 1.77 5.37 4.25
CA ASP A 46 0.39 5.41 4.75
C ASP A 46 -0.48 4.29 4.15
N LEU A 47 0.12 3.15 3.82
CA LEU A 47 -0.55 2.02 3.17
C LEU A 47 -1.28 1.13 4.18
N LEU A 48 -0.95 1.24 5.46
CA LEU A 48 -1.55 0.45 6.54
C LEU A 48 -2.64 1.21 7.32
N ASN A 49 -2.73 2.53 7.20
CA ASN A 49 -3.75 3.30 7.88
C ASN A 49 -5.06 3.22 7.09
N ARG A 50 -6.09 2.65 7.74
CA ARG A 50 -7.48 2.64 7.29
C ARG A 50 -8.24 3.81 7.89
#